data_AF-A0A1C0VJ93-F1
#
_entry.id   AF-A0A1C0VJ93-F1
#
_cell.length_a   1.000
_cell.length_b   1.000
_cell.length_c   1.000
_cell.angle_alpha   90.00
_cell.angle_beta   90.00
_cell.angle_gamma   90.00
#
_symmetry.space_group_name_H-M   'P 1'
#
loop_
_entity.id
_entity.type
_entity.pdbx_description
1 polymer ?
#
loop_
_entity_poly.entity_id
_entity_poly.type
_entity_poly.pdbx_seq_one_letter_code
_entity_poly.pdbx_strand_id
1 'polypeptide(L)'
;MSHHIDLVPKWVRIIIGLLALANIAFGISGYFDASPLFQNNTAGIDFSSLAIKYAGYEYAARNLAIGLALMIVALKGVPESLTIVTIVRALIELQTVIIAVVTGSFKGGTVFAMMMFAVEIFVIVTLVKVIAKRDAVKSTEEPSS
;
A
#
# COMPACT_ATOMS: atom_id res chain seq x y z
N MET A 1 15.31 -14.12 -28.75
CA MET A 1 14.80 -13.22 -27.69
C MET A 1 13.63 -13.92 -27.05
N SER A 2 13.79 -14.44 -25.82
CA SER A 2 12.65 -14.96 -25.08
C SER A 2 11.69 -13.81 -24.83
N HIS A 3 10.48 -13.89 -25.35
CA HIS A 3 9.40 -13.04 -24.89
C HIS A 3 9.19 -13.38 -23.42
N HIS A 4 9.83 -12.64 -22.50
CA HIS A 4 9.35 -12.58 -21.13
C HIS A 4 7.93 -12.02 -21.23
N ILE A 5 6.95 -12.91 -21.20
CA ILE A 5 5.57 -12.52 -20.94
C ILE A 5 5.62 -11.97 -19.53
N ASP A 6 5.72 -10.65 -19.42
CA ASP A 6 5.49 -9.95 -18.17
C ASP A 6 4.08 -10.33 -17.72
N LEU A 7 4.03 -11.27 -16.78
CA LEU A 7 2.80 -11.83 -16.26
C LEU A 7 1.87 -10.75 -15.73
N VAL A 8 2.46 -9.69 -15.16
CA VAL A 8 1.75 -8.52 -14.67
C VAL A 8 1.75 -7.42 -15.75
N PRO A 9 0.58 -6.87 -16.12
CA PRO A 9 0.50 -5.75 -17.06
C PRO A 9 1.36 -4.56 -16.61
N LYS A 10 2.07 -3.93 -17.55
CA LYS A 10 2.97 -2.79 -17.25
C LYS A 10 2.27 -1.65 -16.51
N TRP A 11 1.02 -1.35 -16.85
CA TRP A 11 0.24 -0.30 -16.19
C TRP A 11 -0.02 -0.61 -14.71
N VAL A 12 -0.25 -1.88 -14.35
CA VAL A 12 -0.41 -2.30 -12.94
C VAL A 12 0.89 -2.07 -12.17
N ARG A 13 2.03 -2.43 -12.77
CA ARG A 13 3.35 -2.18 -12.16
C ARG A 13 3.64 -0.69 -11.97
N ILE A 14 3.25 0.14 -12.93
CA ILE A 14 3.39 1.61 -12.83
C ILE A 14 2.56 2.14 -11.67
N ILE A 15 1.29 1.75 -11.57
CA ILE A 15 0.43 2.17 -10.45
C ILE A 15 1.07 1.75 -9.12
N ILE A 16 1.49 0.49 -8.98
CA ILE A 16 2.13 0.01 -7.75
C ILE A 16 3.43 0.77 -7.46
N GLY A 17 4.22 1.11 -8.49
CA GLY A 17 5.40 1.95 -8.36
C GLY A 17 5.07 3.35 -7.84
N LEU A 18 3.99 3.97 -8.32
CA LEU A 18 3.51 5.25 -7.81
C LEU A 18 3.03 5.14 -6.35
N LEU A 19 2.32 4.07 -6.00
CA LEU A 19 1.93 3.78 -4.61
C LEU A 19 3.15 3.62 -3.71
N ALA A 20 4.18 2.92 -4.18
CA ALA A 20 5.45 2.75 -3.48
C ALA A 20 6.13 4.09 -3.21
N LEU A 21 6.25 4.95 -4.24
CA LEU A 21 6.84 6.28 -4.12
C LEU A 21 6.05 7.17 -3.17
N ALA A 22 4.72 7.16 -3.24
CA ALA A 22 3.87 7.91 -2.33
C ALA A 22 4.08 7.47 -0.87
N ASN A 23 4.13 6.17 -0.60
CA ASN A 23 4.39 5.64 0.74
C ASN A 23 5.79 5.98 1.26
N ILE A 24 6.81 5.95 0.39
CA ILE A 24 8.16 6.40 0.74
C ILE A 24 8.14 7.88 1.10
N ALA A 25 7.46 8.71 0.30
CA ALA A 25 7.36 10.15 0.55
C ALA A 25 6.67 10.44 1.89
N PHE A 26 5.53 9.80 2.18
CA PHE A 26 4.83 9.93 3.46
C PHE A 26 5.64 9.39 4.64
N GLY A 27 6.37 8.29 4.43
CA GLY A 27 7.27 7.73 5.42
C GLY A 27 8.40 8.71 5.77
N ILE A 28 9.06 9.28 4.77
CA ILE A 28 10.12 10.27 4.97
C ILE A 28 9.57 11.55 5.61
N SER A 29 8.45 12.09 5.12
CA SER A 29 7.87 13.32 5.65
C SER A 29 7.46 13.20 7.11
N GLY A 30 7.00 12.02 7.54
CA GLY A 30 6.66 11.74 8.94
C GLY A 30 7.84 11.77 9.92
N TYR A 31 9.09 11.77 9.43
CA TYR A 31 10.27 11.99 10.28
C TYR A 31 10.62 13.48 10.45
N PHE A 32 10.20 14.33 9.51
CA PHE A 32 10.51 15.76 9.50
C PHE A 32 9.37 16.62 10.08
N ASP A 33 8.13 16.13 10.00
CA ASP A 33 6.95 16.83 10.50
C ASP A 33 5.95 15.84 11.10
N ALA A 34 5.14 16.27 12.07
CA ALA A 34 4.10 15.41 12.64
C ALA A 34 3.15 14.97 11.51
N SER A 35 2.79 13.68 11.44
CA SER A 35 2.00 13.17 10.31
C SER A 35 0.70 13.97 10.11
N PRO A 36 0.21 14.15 8.86
CA PRO A 36 -1.00 14.92 8.57
C PRO A 36 -2.26 14.44 9.31
N LEU A 37 -2.27 13.17 9.76
CA LEU A 37 -3.32 12.60 10.61
C LEU A 37 -3.34 13.23 12.01
N PHE A 38 -2.22 13.81 12.44
CA PHE A 38 -2.00 14.36 13.76
C PHE A 38 -1.94 15.89 13.78
N GLN A 39 -1.52 16.53 12.67
CA GLN A 39 -1.44 18.00 12.56
C GLN A 39 -2.79 18.72 12.77
N ASN A 40 -3.92 18.08 12.44
CA ASN A 40 -5.24 18.72 12.53
C ASN A 40 -6.08 18.29 13.74
N ASN A 41 -5.65 17.35 14.58
CA ASN A 41 -6.37 16.93 15.81
C ASN A 41 -5.86 17.66 17.06
N THR A 42 -5.33 18.87 16.90
CA THR A 42 -4.74 19.74 17.94
C THR A 42 -5.75 20.35 18.93
N ALA A 43 -6.96 19.81 19.01
CA ALA A 43 -7.80 19.99 20.19
C ALA A 43 -7.36 18.98 21.28
N GLY A 44 -6.16 19.15 21.83
CA GLY A 44 -5.75 18.50 23.09
C GLY A 44 -4.66 17.42 23.04
N ILE A 45 -3.99 17.18 21.92
CA ILE A 45 -2.87 16.21 21.83
C ILE A 45 -1.53 16.95 21.87
N ASP A 46 -0.76 16.76 22.96
CA ASP A 46 0.54 17.39 23.16
C ASP A 46 1.69 16.60 22.50
N PHE A 47 2.17 17.10 21.37
CA PHE A 47 3.30 16.55 20.60
C PHE A 47 4.67 16.73 21.26
N SER A 48 4.74 17.38 22.43
CA SER A 48 5.96 17.41 23.25
C SER A 48 6.18 16.12 24.04
N SER A 49 5.14 15.29 24.21
CA SER A 49 5.28 14.01 24.91
C SER A 49 6.05 12.98 24.07
N LEU A 50 6.97 12.27 24.72
CA LEU A 50 7.77 11.20 24.11
C LEU A 50 6.89 10.13 23.43
N ALA A 51 5.75 9.78 24.03
CA ALA A 51 4.84 8.77 23.52
C ALA A 51 4.24 9.14 22.15
N ILE A 52 3.82 10.39 21.97
CA ILE A 52 3.23 10.85 20.70
C ILE A 52 4.30 10.98 19.61
N LYS A 53 5.53 11.38 19.97
CA LYS A 53 6.68 11.34 19.06
C LYS A 53 7.00 9.92 18.58
N TYR A 54 7.05 8.94 19.48
CA TYR A 54 7.29 7.55 19.10
C TYR A 54 6.18 6.99 18.19
N ALA A 55 4.91 7.30 18.48
CA ALA A 55 3.80 6.93 17.60
C ALA A 55 3.93 7.54 16.18
N GLY A 56 4.40 8.79 16.08
CA GLY A 56 4.72 9.44 14.81
C GLY A 56 5.84 8.73 14.05
N TYR A 57 6.94 8.36 14.73
CA TYR A 57 8.05 7.62 14.12
C TYR A 57 7.65 6.21 13.70
N GLU A 58 6.82 5.51 14.47
CA GLU A 58 6.31 4.19 14.08
C GLU A 58 5.44 4.26 12.83
N TYR A 59 4.57 5.29 12.72
CA TYR A 59 3.78 5.53 11.52
C TYR A 59 4.67 5.83 10.31
N ALA A 60 5.68 6.68 10.48
CA ALA A 60 6.66 7.02 9.45
C ALA A 60 7.45 5.79 8.98
N ALA A 61 8.00 5.01 9.93
CA ALA A 61 8.74 3.79 9.68
C ALA A 61 7.91 2.74 8.94
N ARG A 62 6.65 2.55 9.33
CA ARG A 62 5.72 1.62 8.67
C ARG A 62 5.48 2.00 7.22
N ASN A 63 5.16 3.27 6.94
CA ASN A 63 4.92 3.74 5.59
C ASN A 63 6.16 3.61 4.70
N LEU A 64 7.33 3.96 5.24
CA LEU A 64 8.60 3.81 4.55
C LEU A 64 8.90 2.33 4.23
N ALA A 65 8.76 1.43 5.21
CA ALA A 65 9.03 0.00 5.04
C ALA A 65 8.14 -0.61 3.95
N ILE A 66 6.85 -0.27 3.94
CA ILE A 66 5.89 -0.77 2.94
C ILE A 66 6.17 -0.18 1.57
N GLY A 67 6.50 1.12 1.50
CA GLY A 67 6.87 1.77 0.26
C GLY A 67 8.12 1.13 -0.37
N LEU A 68 9.13 0.84 0.44
CA LEU A 68 10.33 0.12 -0.01
C LEU A 68 10.01 -1.32 -0.44
N ALA A 69 9.19 -2.04 0.33
CA ALA A 69 8.77 -3.39 -0.03
C ALA A 69 8.03 -3.40 -1.37
N LEU A 70 7.08 -2.49 -1.58
CA LEU A 70 6.34 -2.33 -2.84
C LEU A 70 7.26 -2.00 -4.01
N MET A 71 8.24 -1.11 -3.81
CA MET A 71 9.23 -0.79 -4.83
C MET A 71 10.01 -2.04 -5.25
N ILE A 72 10.51 -2.82 -4.29
CA ILE A 72 11.27 -4.04 -4.56
C ILE A 72 10.43 -5.06 -5.32
N VAL A 73 9.19 -5.31 -4.88
CA VAL A 73 8.33 -6.30 -5.56
C VAL A 73 7.85 -5.80 -6.92
N ALA A 74 7.68 -4.49 -7.12
CA ALA A 74 7.34 -3.90 -8.41
C ALA A 74 8.46 -4.06 -9.44
N LEU A 75 9.72 -3.94 -9.00
CA LEU A 75 10.90 -4.20 -9.82
C LEU A 75 11.05 -5.68 -10.19
N LYS A 76 10.75 -6.59 -9.25
CA LYS A 76 10.78 -8.05 -9.51
C LYS A 76 9.60 -8.53 -10.37
N GLY A 77 8.46 -7.86 -10.28
CA GLY A 77 7.29 -8.12 -11.13
C GLY A 77 6.56 -9.43 -10.84
N VAL A 78 6.76 -10.04 -9.66
CA VAL A 78 6.11 -11.29 -9.23
C VAL A 78 4.69 -10.97 -8.75
N PRO A 79 3.63 -11.49 -9.41
CA PRO A 79 2.26 -11.11 -9.11
C PRO A 79 1.83 -11.46 -7.68
N GLU A 80 2.26 -12.58 -7.13
CA GLU A 80 1.95 -13.01 -5.76
C GLU A 80 2.53 -12.04 -4.73
N SER A 81 3.81 -11.70 -4.88
CA SER A 81 4.48 -10.76 -3.99
C SER A 81 3.86 -9.37 -4.08
N LEU A 82 3.52 -8.92 -5.29
CA LEU A 82 2.78 -7.67 -5.50
C LEU A 82 1.42 -7.70 -4.81
N THR A 83 0.69 -8.82 -4.92
CA THR A 83 -0.62 -8.98 -4.30
C THR A 83 -0.53 -8.92 -2.79
N ILE A 84 0.39 -9.68 -2.18
CA ILE A 84 0.55 -9.74 -0.73
C ILE A 84 0.92 -8.38 -0.15
N VAL A 85 1.91 -7.69 -0.73
CA VAL A 85 2.34 -6.40 -0.20
C VAL A 85 1.26 -5.33 -0.40
N THR A 86 0.51 -5.37 -1.51
CA THR A 86 -0.62 -4.46 -1.74
C THR A 86 -1.77 -4.74 -0.76
N ILE A 87 -2.04 -6.01 -0.39
CA ILE A 87 -3.01 -6.35 0.66
C ILE A 87 -2.59 -5.75 2.00
N VAL A 88 -1.32 -5.90 2.39
CA VAL A 88 -0.81 -5.33 3.65
C VAL A 88 -0.98 -3.81 3.68
N ARG A 89 -0.70 -3.12 2.57
CA ARG A 89 -0.92 -1.67 2.45
C ARG A 89 -2.41 -1.30 2.57
N ALA A 90 -3.28 -2.04 1.88
CA ALA A 90 -4.73 -1.83 1.95
C ALA A 90 -5.30 -2.00 3.36
N LEU A 91 -4.79 -2.96 4.14
CA LEU A 91 -5.20 -3.13 5.52
C LEU A 91 -4.85 -1.92 6.41
N ILE A 92 -3.78 -1.20 6.09
CA ILE A 92 -3.38 0.01 6.84
C ILE A 92 -4.24 1.21 6.45
N GLU A 93 -4.57 1.36 5.17
CA GLU A 93 -5.54 2.39 4.73
C GLU A 93 -6.91 2.11 5.38
N LEU A 94 -7.35 0.85 5.42
CA LEU A 94 -8.57 0.44 6.11
C LEU A 94 -8.53 0.77 7.60
N GLN A 95 -7.40 0.55 8.28
CA GLN A 95 -7.23 0.96 9.68
C GLN A 95 -7.46 2.47 9.85
N THR A 96 -6.92 3.29 8.95
CA THR A 96 -7.10 4.75 8.97
C THR A 96 -8.57 5.14 8.80
N VAL A 97 -9.30 4.46 7.90
CA VAL A 97 -10.74 4.66 7.70
C VAL A 97 -11.53 4.27 8.95
N ILE A 98 -11.23 3.11 9.56
CA ILE A 98 -11.91 2.66 10.80
C ILE A 98 -11.72 3.69 11.91
N ILE A 99 -10.49 4.18 12.13
CA ILE A 99 -10.21 5.20 13.16
C ILE A 99 -11.03 6.46 12.88
N ALA A 100 -11.09 6.93 11.64
CA ALA A 100 -11.87 8.12 11.29
C ALA A 100 -13.38 7.94 11.53
N VAL A 101 -13.93 6.76 11.22
CA VAL A 101 -15.34 6.43 11.50
C VAL A 101 -15.60 6.42 13.01
N VAL A 102 -14.76 5.74 13.79
CA VAL A 102 -14.91 5.63 15.25
C VAL A 102 -14.75 6.98 15.96
N THR A 103 -13.83 7.82 15.48
CA THR A 103 -13.56 9.13 16.07
C THR A 103 -14.46 10.25 15.52
N GLY A 104 -15.28 9.97 14.50
CA GLY A 104 -16.07 10.98 13.78
C GLY A 104 -15.23 12.02 13.02
N SER A 105 -13.93 11.80 12.87
CA SER A 105 -12.98 12.78 12.31
C SER A 105 -12.78 12.58 10.82
N PHE A 106 -13.73 13.06 10.02
CA PHE A 106 -13.64 13.03 8.56
C PHE A 106 -12.87 14.25 8.04
N LYS A 107 -11.56 14.08 7.87
CA LYS A 107 -10.65 15.11 7.33
C LYS A 107 -10.14 14.70 5.95
N GLY A 108 -9.39 15.61 5.32
CA GLY A 108 -8.77 15.34 4.01
C GLY A 108 -7.95 14.05 3.98
N GLY A 109 -7.24 13.73 5.06
CA GLY A 109 -6.48 12.47 5.18
C GLY A 109 -7.36 11.21 5.12
N THR A 110 -8.57 11.25 5.68
CA THR A 110 -9.53 10.13 5.63
C THR A 110 -10.06 9.92 4.22
N VAL A 111 -10.41 11.01 3.52
CA VAL A 111 -10.88 10.94 2.13
C VAL A 111 -9.79 10.38 1.22
N PHE A 112 -8.55 10.84 1.41
CA PHE A 112 -7.40 10.28 0.71
C PHE A 112 -7.23 8.79 1.00
N ALA A 113 -7.24 8.36 2.27
CA ALA A 113 -7.12 6.95 2.64
C ALA A 113 -8.23 6.07 2.00
N MET A 114 -9.48 6.53 1.97
CA MET A 114 -10.58 5.82 1.30
C MET A 114 -10.35 5.67 -0.21
N MET A 115 -9.88 6.73 -0.87
CA MET A 115 -9.55 6.69 -2.30
C MET A 115 -8.41 5.72 -2.58
N MET A 116 -7.35 5.77 -1.78
CA MET A 116 -6.20 4.87 -1.91
C MET A 116 -6.61 3.41 -1.69
N PHE A 117 -7.42 3.16 -0.66
CA PHE A 117 -7.98 1.84 -0.40
C PHE A 117 -8.77 1.29 -1.60
N ALA A 118 -9.62 2.11 -2.23
CA ALA A 118 -10.37 1.70 -3.42
C ALA A 118 -9.45 1.34 -4.59
N VAL A 119 -8.39 2.14 -4.83
CA VAL A 119 -7.38 1.86 -5.86
C VAL A 119 -6.65 0.54 -5.57
N GLU A 120 -6.30 0.28 -4.31
CA GLU A 120 -5.62 -0.95 -3.93
C GLU A 120 -6.49 -2.18 -4.11
N ILE A 121 -7.76 -2.14 -3.69
CA ILE A 121 -8.69 -3.24 -3.92
C ILE A 121 -8.80 -3.54 -5.41
N PHE A 122 -8.88 -2.50 -6.25
CA PHE A 122 -8.87 -2.68 -7.70
C PHE A 122 -7.59 -3.35 -8.22
N VAL A 123 -6.42 -2.92 -7.75
CA VAL A 123 -5.13 -3.52 -8.11
C VAL A 123 -5.04 -4.98 -7.62
N ILE A 124 -5.46 -5.27 -6.40
CA ILE A 124 -5.48 -6.62 -5.81
C ILE A 124 -6.34 -7.55 -6.66
N VAL A 125 -7.57 -7.15 -6.98
CA VAL A 125 -8.47 -7.95 -7.83
C VAL A 125 -7.85 -8.19 -9.21
N THR A 126 -7.17 -7.19 -9.77
CA THR A 126 -6.49 -7.33 -11.07
C THR A 126 -5.35 -8.34 -10.99
N LEU A 127 -4.53 -8.29 -9.95
CA LEU A 127 -3.41 -9.22 -9.76
C LEU A 127 -3.89 -10.65 -9.49
N VAL A 128 -4.96 -10.83 -8.70
CA VAL A 128 -5.57 -12.15 -8.46
C VAL A 128 -6.07 -12.76 -9.77
N LYS A 129 -6.72 -11.97 -10.63
CA LYS A 129 -7.14 -12.43 -11.97
C LYS A 129 -5.96 -12.82 -12.85
N VAL A 130 -4.85 -12.08 -12.78
CA VAL A 130 -3.61 -12.41 -13.50
C VAL A 130 -3.04 -13.75 -13.02
N ILE A 131 -2.99 -13.99 -11.71
CA ILE A 131 -2.51 -15.25 -11.12
C ILE A 131 -3.41 -16.41 -11.57
N ALA A 132 -4.73 -16.27 -11.42
CA ALA A 132 -5.68 -17.31 -11.81
C ALA A 132 -5.57 -17.67 -13.30
N LYS A 133 -5.41 -16.68 -14.18
CA LYS A 133 -5.24 -16.90 -15.62
C LYS A 133 -3.93 -17.65 -15.92
N ARG A 134 -2.83 -17.33 -15.25
CA ARG A 134 -1.56 -18.04 -15.40
C ARG A 134 -1.69 -19.50 -14.97
N ASP A 135 -2.30 -19.73 -13.81
CA ASP A 135 -2.36 -21.07 -13.23
C ASP A 135 -3.27 -22.00 -14.06
N ALA A 136 -4.34 -21.47 -14.65
CA ALA A 136 -5.19 -22.20 -15.60
C ALA A 136 -4.45 -22.61 -16.89
N VAL A 137 -3.52 -21.79 -17.39
CA VAL A 137 -2.69 -22.14 -18.56
C VAL A 137 -1.70 -23.25 -18.20
N LYS A 138 -1.05 -23.17 -17.04
CA LYS A 138 -0.13 -24.22 -16.59
C LYS A 138 -0.81 -25.58 -16.44
N SER A 139 -2.03 -25.61 -15.91
CA SER A 139 -2.78 -26.87 -15.76
C SER A 139 -3.20 -27.52 -17.08
N THR A 140 -3.21 -26.78 -18.19
CA THR A 140 -3.51 -27.33 -19.53
C THR A 140 -2.29 -27.83 -20.28
N GLU A 141 -1.07 -27.49 -19.83
CA GLU A 141 0.20 -27.84 -20.49
C GLU A 141 0.88 -29.08 -19.88
N GLU A 142 0.39 -29.62 -18.77
CA GLU A 142 0.80 -30.93 -18.24
C GLU A 142 -0.13 -32.03 -18.78
N PRO A 143 0.20 -32.71 -19.91
CA PRO A 143 -0.48 -33.95 -20.24
C PRO A 143 -0.13 -34.98 -19.17
N SER A 144 -1.15 -35.59 -18.58
CA SER A 144 -1.04 -36.77 -17.73
C SER A 144 -0.05 -37.78 -18.33
N SER A 145 1.12 -37.91 -17.71
CA SER A 145 2.07 -39.00 -17.94
C SER A 145 1.52 -40.33 -17.44
#